data_AF-A0A2D4I0L7-F1
#
_entry.id   AF-A0A2D4I0L7-F1
#
_cell.length_a   1.000
_cell.length_b   1.000
_cell.length_c   1.000
_cell.angle_alpha   90.00
_cell.angle_beta   90.00
_cell.angle_gamma   90.00
#
_symmetry.space_group_name_H-M   'P 1'
#
loop_
_entity.id
_entity.type
_entity.pdbx_description
1 polymer ?
#
loop_
_entity_poly.entity_id
_entity_poly.type
_entity_poly.pdbx_seq_one_letter_code
_entity_poly.pdbx_strand_id
1 'polypeptide(L)'
;IAKREKERESEPNRLEQLRSLKSSLQADSKQYEAYMARLESISSSLIQNTKSITEEQEAAAMEIEALKQENSHLVVICDNQKYSTADIEKLNSEIEEMKQTVNILTKELEVEQRQLWNEELKYARGKEAIETDLTEYHKLARKLKLIPTSAENSGDIDFEITFNPDAGPNCLFKYRTQIRAPLLNLINKTEEEIANATKRKIDLEDTLEQVNTMETEQNSIMKMLKEETQKLEDLCQQKAKEVVEEEEKSKKELELLEKHKSLLYNGVNEGISEATKELHETRCRYQVVMQTTSEEKRKMDKNVQYLLELIFTHLETVEKYLTEQNIKIDREFSEFISQDPLMNLKEILDNYKKKMSTLYTSDT
;
A
#
# COMPACT_ATOMS: atom_id res chain seq x y z
N ILE A 1 -132.79 -103.78 -143.79
CA ILE A 1 -131.93 -104.84 -143.21
C ILE A 1 -130.45 -104.48 -143.38
N ALA A 2 -129.98 -104.13 -144.58
CA ALA A 2 -128.59 -103.68 -144.83
C ALA A 2 -128.08 -102.45 -144.04
N LYS A 3 -128.98 -101.65 -143.42
CA LYS A 3 -128.59 -100.50 -142.58
C LYS A 3 -128.25 -100.88 -141.13
N ARG A 4 -128.78 -102.00 -140.62
CA ARG A 4 -128.56 -102.44 -139.22
C ARG A 4 -127.33 -103.35 -139.04
N GLU A 5 -126.90 -104.06 -140.08
CA GLU A 5 -125.68 -104.89 -139.99
C GLU A 5 -124.39 -104.06 -140.07
N LYS A 6 -124.40 -102.94 -140.80
CA LYS A 6 -123.26 -102.01 -140.87
C LYS A 6 -123.03 -101.26 -139.54
N GLU A 7 -124.04 -101.18 -138.67
CA GLU A 7 -123.92 -100.57 -137.35
C GLU A 7 -123.20 -101.50 -136.35
N ARG A 8 -123.32 -102.84 -136.49
CA ARG A 8 -122.79 -103.81 -135.53
C ARG A 8 -121.28 -104.07 -135.65
N GLU A 9 -120.68 -103.93 -136.82
CA GLU A 9 -119.21 -104.04 -136.99
C GLU A 9 -118.45 -102.80 -136.51
N SER A 10 -119.14 -101.67 -136.27
CA SER A 10 -118.56 -100.40 -135.80
C SER A 10 -118.53 -100.24 -134.27
N GLU A 11 -119.14 -101.16 -133.53
CA GLU A 11 -119.30 -101.11 -132.06
C GLU A 11 -118.00 -101.26 -131.23
N PRO A 12 -117.05 -102.16 -131.57
CA PRO A 12 -115.83 -102.34 -130.80
C PRO A 12 -114.94 -101.09 -130.79
N ASN A 13 -114.84 -100.45 -131.95
CA ASN A 13 -114.06 -99.22 -132.15
C ASN A 13 -114.66 -98.04 -131.37
N ARG A 14 -115.99 -98.01 -131.21
CA ARG A 14 -116.70 -97.01 -130.41
C ARG A 14 -116.48 -97.19 -128.90
N LEU A 15 -116.40 -98.43 -128.41
CA LEU A 15 -116.13 -98.71 -126.99
C LEU A 15 -114.72 -98.27 -126.58
N GLU A 16 -113.72 -98.49 -127.44
CA GLU A 16 -112.33 -98.13 -127.19
C GLU A 16 -112.11 -96.61 -127.24
N GLN A 17 -112.76 -95.92 -128.20
CA GLN A 17 -112.83 -94.45 -128.23
C GLN A 17 -113.51 -93.87 -126.98
N LEU A 18 -114.59 -94.48 -126.49
CA LEU A 18 -115.25 -94.06 -125.25
C LEU A 18 -114.38 -94.29 -124.01
N ARG A 19 -113.58 -95.35 -123.96
CA ARG A 19 -112.61 -95.58 -122.87
C ARG A 19 -111.46 -94.58 -122.90
N SER A 20 -110.93 -94.26 -124.08
CA SER A 20 -109.89 -93.23 -124.22
C SER A 20 -110.43 -91.85 -123.85
N LEU A 21 -111.64 -91.51 -124.31
CA LEU A 21 -112.33 -90.26 -123.94
C LEU A 21 -112.61 -90.19 -122.44
N LYS A 22 -113.06 -91.29 -121.82
CA LYS A 22 -113.24 -91.36 -120.36
C LYS A 22 -111.92 -91.12 -119.62
N SER A 23 -110.82 -91.73 -120.08
CA SER A 23 -109.50 -91.53 -119.47
C SER A 23 -109.00 -90.09 -119.65
N SER A 24 -109.26 -89.47 -120.81
CA SER A 24 -108.96 -88.05 -121.07
C SER A 24 -109.77 -87.15 -120.14
N LEU A 25 -111.08 -87.32 -120.08
CA LEU A 25 -111.96 -86.54 -119.20
C LEU A 25 -111.63 -86.75 -117.72
N GLN A 26 -111.20 -87.94 -117.32
CA GLN A 26 -110.74 -88.22 -115.97
C GLN A 26 -109.39 -87.54 -115.67
N ALA A 27 -108.49 -87.44 -116.66
CA ALA A 27 -107.27 -86.67 -116.54
C ALA A 27 -107.56 -85.17 -116.45
N ASP A 28 -108.46 -84.65 -117.28
CA ASP A 28 -108.90 -83.25 -117.26
C ASP A 28 -109.58 -82.92 -115.93
N SER A 29 -110.45 -83.80 -115.40
CA SER A 29 -111.06 -83.65 -114.08
C SER A 29 -110.00 -83.53 -112.98
N LYS A 30 -108.97 -84.38 -113.00
CA LYS A 30 -107.84 -84.31 -112.06
C LYS A 30 -107.02 -83.02 -112.24
N GLN A 31 -106.86 -82.53 -113.47
CA GLN A 31 -106.19 -81.26 -113.73
C GLN A 31 -106.99 -80.08 -113.19
N TYR A 32 -108.31 -80.07 -113.35
CA TYR A 32 -109.18 -79.04 -112.79
C TYR A 32 -109.23 -79.11 -111.27
N GLU A 33 -109.29 -80.29 -110.66
CA GLU A 33 -109.17 -80.45 -109.20
C GLU A 33 -107.84 -79.90 -108.68
N ALA A 34 -106.72 -80.22 -109.34
CA ALA A 34 -105.41 -79.69 -108.97
C ALA A 34 -105.31 -78.17 -109.17
N TYR A 35 -105.92 -77.63 -110.22
CA TYR A 35 -105.99 -76.19 -110.46
C TYR A 35 -106.84 -75.48 -109.40
N MET A 36 -107.98 -76.05 -109.02
CA MET A 36 -108.83 -75.53 -107.95
C MET A 36 -108.11 -75.54 -106.61
N ALA A 37 -107.46 -76.64 -106.24
CA ALA A 37 -106.64 -76.70 -105.02
C ALA A 37 -105.51 -75.66 -105.02
N ARG A 38 -104.90 -75.40 -106.18
CA ARG A 38 -103.89 -74.33 -106.33
C ARG A 38 -104.50 -72.94 -106.16
N LEU A 39 -105.67 -72.67 -106.73
CA LEU A 39 -106.37 -71.40 -106.57
C LEU A 39 -106.81 -71.18 -105.12
N GLU A 40 -107.31 -72.21 -104.44
CA GLU A 40 -107.67 -72.16 -103.02
C GLU A 40 -106.45 -71.88 -102.14
N SER A 41 -105.30 -72.51 -102.44
CA SER A 41 -104.04 -72.23 -101.77
C SER A 41 -103.56 -70.78 -101.99
N ILE A 42 -103.62 -70.28 -103.23
CA ILE A 42 -103.28 -68.89 -103.55
C ILE A 42 -104.24 -67.92 -102.85
N SER A 43 -105.55 -68.20 -102.88
CA SER A 43 -106.57 -67.39 -102.22
C SER A 43 -106.33 -67.33 -100.71
N SER A 44 -106.04 -68.47 -100.07
CA SER A 44 -105.71 -68.53 -98.64
C SER A 44 -104.45 -67.74 -98.30
N SER A 45 -103.40 -67.85 -99.13
CA SER A 45 -102.17 -67.07 -98.97
C SER A 45 -102.41 -65.56 -99.14
N LEU A 46 -103.21 -65.15 -100.13
CA LEU A 46 -103.56 -63.75 -100.32
C LEU A 46 -104.36 -63.20 -99.14
N ILE A 47 -105.34 -63.94 -98.62
CA ILE A 47 -106.12 -63.56 -97.44
C ILE A 47 -105.19 -63.38 -96.23
N GLN A 48 -104.25 -64.31 -96.01
CA GLN A 48 -103.28 -64.21 -94.93
C GLN A 48 -102.35 -63.00 -95.10
N ASN A 49 -101.85 -62.75 -96.32
CA ASN A 49 -101.00 -61.59 -96.60
C ASN A 49 -101.77 -60.29 -96.41
N THR A 50 -103.02 -60.20 -96.87
CA THR A 50 -103.88 -59.03 -96.65
C THR A 50 -104.09 -58.79 -95.16
N LYS A 51 -104.34 -59.84 -94.38
CA LYS A 51 -104.48 -59.73 -92.92
C LYS A 51 -103.19 -59.22 -92.26
N SER A 52 -102.03 -59.78 -92.60
CA SER A 52 -100.72 -59.34 -92.08
C SER A 52 -100.46 -57.87 -92.42
N ILE A 53 -100.69 -57.46 -93.67
CA ILE A 53 -100.52 -56.07 -94.11
C ILE A 53 -101.48 -55.14 -93.35
N THR A 54 -102.71 -55.58 -93.07
CA THR A 54 -103.69 -54.78 -92.32
C THR A 54 -103.25 -54.60 -90.86
N GLU A 55 -102.77 -55.67 -90.22
CA GLU A 55 -102.22 -55.62 -88.85
C GLU A 55 -100.98 -54.71 -88.78
N GLU A 56 -100.07 -54.81 -89.75
CA GLU A 56 -98.90 -53.92 -89.87
C GLU A 56 -99.32 -52.45 -90.09
N GLN A 57 -100.34 -52.21 -90.92
CA GLN A 57 -100.87 -50.88 -91.17
C GLN A 57 -101.50 -50.27 -89.91
N GLU A 58 -102.25 -51.07 -89.13
CA GLU A 58 -102.82 -50.65 -87.85
C GLU A 58 -101.74 -50.38 -86.81
N ALA A 59 -100.71 -51.23 -86.71
CA ALA A 59 -99.57 -51.01 -85.83
C ALA A 59 -98.81 -49.72 -86.18
N ALA A 60 -98.52 -49.50 -87.45
CA ALA A 60 -97.89 -48.27 -87.94
C ALA A 60 -98.76 -47.03 -87.66
N ALA A 61 -100.09 -47.14 -87.82
CA ALA A 61 -101.01 -46.05 -87.50
C ALA A 61 -100.98 -45.69 -86.01
N MET A 62 -100.92 -46.69 -85.11
CA MET A 62 -100.77 -46.45 -83.67
C MET A 62 -99.42 -45.79 -83.32
N GLU A 63 -98.32 -46.21 -83.95
CA GLU A 63 -97.00 -45.59 -83.74
C GLU A 63 -96.98 -44.13 -84.20
N ILE A 64 -97.57 -43.83 -85.36
CA ILE A 64 -97.70 -42.45 -85.85
C ILE A 64 -98.49 -41.59 -84.86
N GLU A 65 -99.57 -42.12 -84.29
CA GLU A 65 -100.37 -41.37 -83.32
C GLU A 65 -99.61 -41.14 -82.00
N ALA A 66 -98.85 -42.13 -81.52
CA ALA A 66 -97.98 -41.98 -80.36
C ALA A 66 -96.90 -40.91 -80.59
N LEU A 67 -96.27 -40.91 -81.77
CA LEU A 67 -95.27 -39.90 -82.14
C LEU A 67 -95.86 -38.50 -82.26
N LYS A 68 -97.10 -38.36 -82.75
CA LYS A 68 -97.80 -37.07 -82.77
C LYS A 68 -98.09 -36.55 -81.37
N GLN A 69 -98.52 -37.43 -80.46
CA GLN A 69 -98.76 -37.06 -79.07
C GLN A 69 -97.46 -36.61 -78.39
N GLU A 70 -96.37 -37.36 -78.58
CA GLU A 70 -95.05 -36.99 -78.03
C GLU A 70 -94.52 -35.68 -78.63
N ASN A 71 -94.66 -35.48 -79.95
CA ASN A 71 -94.24 -34.23 -80.58
C ASN A 71 -95.04 -33.04 -80.05
N SER A 72 -96.36 -33.19 -79.89
CA SER A 72 -97.21 -32.15 -79.29
C SER A 72 -96.78 -31.84 -77.85
N HIS A 73 -96.44 -32.86 -77.08
CA HIS A 73 -95.94 -32.71 -75.71
C HIS A 73 -94.59 -31.98 -75.67
N LEU A 74 -93.65 -32.34 -76.55
CA LEU A 74 -92.35 -31.68 -76.66
C LEU A 74 -92.47 -30.22 -77.10
N VAL A 75 -93.36 -29.91 -78.04
CA VAL A 75 -93.66 -28.53 -78.46
C VAL A 75 -94.15 -27.71 -77.26
N VAL A 76 -95.09 -28.23 -76.49
CA VAL A 76 -95.58 -27.56 -75.27
C VAL A 76 -94.46 -27.34 -74.25
N ILE A 77 -93.54 -28.29 -74.10
CA ILE A 77 -92.37 -28.11 -73.22
C ILE A 77 -91.49 -26.97 -73.73
N CYS A 78 -91.13 -26.98 -75.02
CA CYS A 78 -90.29 -25.95 -75.65
C CYS A 78 -90.92 -24.56 -75.57
N ASP A 79 -92.22 -24.44 -75.85
CA ASP A 79 -92.93 -23.15 -75.80
C ASP A 79 -93.02 -22.58 -74.38
N ASN A 80 -93.05 -23.46 -73.37
CA ASN A 80 -93.10 -23.06 -71.96
C ASN A 80 -91.71 -22.94 -71.30
N GLN A 81 -90.62 -23.18 -72.03
CA GLN A 81 -89.27 -22.95 -71.50
C GLN A 81 -89.04 -21.45 -71.32
N LYS A 82 -88.68 -21.07 -70.09
CA LYS A 82 -88.42 -19.67 -69.72
C LYS A 82 -87.08 -19.13 -70.23
N TYR A 83 -86.14 -20.03 -70.54
CA TYR A 83 -84.78 -19.69 -70.93
C TYR A 83 -84.45 -20.36 -72.24
N SER A 84 -83.90 -19.58 -73.15
CA SER A 84 -83.35 -20.11 -74.39
C SER A 84 -82.00 -20.79 -74.13
N THR A 85 -81.53 -21.57 -75.11
CA THR A 85 -80.19 -22.14 -75.08
C THR A 85 -79.11 -21.06 -74.96
N ALA A 86 -79.29 -19.91 -75.61
CA ALA A 86 -78.38 -18.77 -75.51
C ALA A 86 -78.35 -18.17 -74.10
N ASP A 87 -79.49 -18.13 -73.39
CA ASP A 87 -79.54 -17.68 -71.99
C ASP A 87 -78.77 -18.64 -71.07
N ILE A 88 -78.89 -19.95 -71.30
CA ILE A 88 -78.15 -20.97 -70.54
C ILE A 88 -76.64 -20.86 -70.80
N GLU A 89 -76.22 -20.66 -72.05
CA GLU A 89 -74.82 -20.44 -72.41
C GLU A 89 -74.25 -19.18 -71.76
N LYS A 90 -75.02 -18.08 -71.77
CA LYS A 90 -74.63 -16.83 -71.10
C LYS A 90 -74.49 -17.02 -69.58
N LEU A 91 -75.44 -17.69 -68.94
CA LEU A 91 -75.36 -18.01 -67.51
C LEU A 91 -74.14 -18.89 -67.20
N ASN A 92 -73.83 -19.86 -68.06
CA ASN A 92 -72.65 -20.69 -67.88
C ASN A 92 -71.34 -19.90 -68.02
N SER A 93 -71.25 -18.97 -68.97
CA SER A 93 -70.08 -18.07 -69.07
C SER A 93 -69.96 -17.17 -67.84
N GLU A 94 -71.05 -16.59 -67.36
CA GLU A 94 -71.06 -15.76 -66.14
C GLU A 94 -70.66 -16.58 -64.91
N ILE A 95 -71.13 -17.82 -64.78
CA ILE A 95 -70.73 -18.75 -63.71
C ILE A 95 -69.22 -19.03 -63.77
N GLU A 96 -68.67 -19.25 -64.96
CA GLU A 96 -67.24 -19.53 -65.11
C GLU A 96 -66.38 -18.30 -64.81
N GLU A 97 -66.78 -17.11 -65.27
CA GLU A 97 -66.13 -15.84 -64.90
C GLU A 97 -66.17 -15.58 -63.39
N MET A 98 -67.32 -15.85 -62.75
CA MET A 98 -67.43 -15.72 -61.30
C MET A 98 -66.52 -16.71 -60.56
N LYS A 99 -66.45 -17.96 -61.02
CA LYS A 99 -65.53 -18.97 -60.44
C LYS A 99 -64.08 -18.55 -60.58
N GLN A 100 -63.68 -18.04 -61.74
CA GLN A 100 -62.32 -17.53 -61.96
C GLN A 100 -62.02 -16.35 -61.03
N THR A 101 -62.96 -15.40 -60.91
CA THR A 101 -62.85 -14.26 -60.00
C THR A 101 -62.67 -14.71 -58.54
N VAL A 102 -63.51 -15.66 -58.08
CA VAL A 102 -63.40 -16.23 -56.73
C VAL A 102 -62.03 -16.89 -56.52
N ASN A 103 -61.53 -17.63 -57.51
CA ASN A 103 -60.22 -18.29 -57.42
C ASN A 103 -59.08 -17.26 -57.32
N ILE A 104 -59.12 -16.18 -58.10
CA ILE A 104 -58.15 -15.09 -58.03
C ILE A 104 -58.18 -14.43 -56.66
N LEU A 105 -59.36 -14.00 -56.19
CA LEU A 105 -59.51 -13.34 -54.88
C LEU A 105 -59.10 -14.26 -53.73
N THR A 106 -59.36 -15.56 -53.83
CA THR A 106 -58.91 -16.54 -52.83
C THR A 106 -57.39 -16.59 -52.76
N LYS A 107 -56.70 -16.62 -53.90
CA LYS A 107 -55.24 -16.62 -53.96
C LYS A 107 -54.64 -15.30 -53.44
N GLU A 108 -55.23 -14.17 -53.80
CA GLU A 108 -54.80 -12.86 -53.31
C GLU A 108 -54.96 -12.77 -51.78
N LEU A 109 -56.09 -13.25 -51.24
CA LEU A 109 -56.31 -13.31 -49.80
C LEU A 109 -55.26 -14.19 -49.08
N GLU A 110 -54.93 -15.36 -49.62
CA GLU A 110 -53.88 -16.22 -49.07
C GLU A 110 -52.49 -15.57 -49.09
N VAL A 111 -52.22 -14.71 -50.09
CA VAL A 111 -50.97 -13.95 -50.17
C VAL A 111 -50.95 -12.87 -49.10
N GLU A 112 -52.01 -12.06 -48.98
CA GLU A 112 -52.12 -11.00 -47.97
C GLU A 112 -52.08 -11.55 -46.54
N GLN A 113 -52.74 -12.68 -46.27
CA GLN A 113 -52.67 -13.35 -44.97
C GLN A 113 -51.24 -13.80 -44.63
N ARG A 114 -50.51 -14.36 -45.61
CA ARG A 114 -49.09 -14.72 -45.42
C ARG A 114 -48.22 -13.50 -45.19
N GLN A 115 -48.46 -12.39 -45.89
CA GLN A 115 -47.74 -11.14 -45.67
C GLN A 115 -48.01 -10.58 -44.27
N LEU A 116 -49.27 -10.53 -43.85
CA LEU A 116 -49.65 -10.09 -42.50
C LEU A 116 -48.97 -10.94 -41.43
N TRP A 117 -49.01 -12.26 -41.56
CA TRP A 117 -48.31 -13.17 -40.64
C TRP A 117 -46.80 -12.91 -40.56
N ASN A 118 -46.17 -12.66 -41.71
CA ASN A 118 -44.75 -12.33 -41.74
C ASN A 118 -44.44 -10.99 -41.04
N GLU A 119 -45.29 -9.99 -41.19
CA GLU A 119 -45.15 -8.71 -40.49
C GLU A 119 -45.42 -8.84 -38.99
N GLU A 120 -46.42 -9.62 -38.58
CA GLU A 120 -46.67 -9.94 -37.17
C GLU A 120 -45.46 -10.65 -36.53
N LEU A 121 -44.84 -11.60 -37.25
CA LEU A 121 -43.64 -12.28 -36.78
C LEU A 121 -42.44 -11.33 -36.67
N LYS A 122 -42.26 -10.42 -37.63
CA LYS A 122 -41.23 -9.38 -37.55
C LYS A 122 -41.47 -8.45 -36.36
N TYR A 123 -42.71 -8.02 -36.15
CA TYR A 123 -43.11 -7.19 -35.02
C TYR A 123 -42.82 -7.90 -33.69
N ALA A 124 -43.22 -9.17 -33.56
CA ALA A 124 -42.99 -9.97 -32.35
C ALA A 124 -41.49 -10.12 -32.03
N ARG A 125 -40.66 -10.44 -33.03
CA ARG A 125 -39.21 -10.51 -32.87
C ARG A 125 -38.59 -9.17 -32.47
N GLY A 126 -39.04 -8.09 -33.09
CA GLY A 126 -38.58 -6.74 -32.75
C GLY A 126 -38.93 -6.36 -31.31
N LYS A 127 -40.15 -6.70 -30.87
CA LYS A 127 -40.60 -6.49 -29.48
C LYS A 127 -39.74 -7.27 -28.49
N GLU A 128 -39.49 -8.56 -28.74
CA GLU A 128 -38.65 -9.41 -27.87
C GLU A 128 -37.20 -8.88 -27.77
N ALA A 129 -36.63 -8.41 -28.88
CA ALA A 129 -35.31 -7.79 -28.89
C ALA A 129 -35.26 -6.54 -27.99
N ILE A 130 -36.25 -5.65 -28.11
CA ILE A 130 -36.35 -4.44 -27.28
C ILE A 130 -36.52 -4.80 -25.79
N GLU A 131 -37.35 -5.79 -25.46
CA GLU A 131 -37.55 -6.26 -24.08
C GLU A 131 -36.27 -6.85 -23.47
N THR A 132 -35.46 -7.54 -24.30
CA THR A 132 -34.15 -8.06 -23.90
C THR A 132 -33.19 -6.92 -23.57
N ASP A 133 -33.03 -5.95 -24.47
CA ASP A 133 -32.18 -4.77 -24.27
C ASP A 133 -32.62 -3.96 -23.04
N LEU A 134 -33.94 -3.83 -22.83
CA LEU A 134 -34.52 -3.15 -21.68
C LEU A 134 -34.17 -3.84 -20.36
N THR A 135 -34.21 -5.17 -20.35
CA THR A 135 -33.85 -5.98 -19.18
C THR A 135 -32.38 -5.81 -18.82
N GLU A 136 -31.49 -5.79 -19.83
CA GLU A 136 -30.06 -5.53 -19.63
C GLU A 136 -29.80 -4.12 -19.11
N TYR A 137 -30.48 -3.12 -19.68
CA TYR A 137 -30.42 -1.75 -19.21
C TYR A 137 -30.83 -1.63 -17.74
N HIS A 138 -31.99 -2.20 -17.34
CA HIS A 138 -32.43 -2.15 -15.94
C HIS A 138 -31.48 -2.90 -15.01
N LYS A 139 -30.88 -4.02 -15.46
CA LYS A 139 -29.87 -4.75 -14.68
C LYS A 139 -28.64 -3.88 -14.43
N LEU A 140 -28.16 -3.15 -15.44
CA LEU A 140 -27.03 -2.23 -15.30
C LEU A 140 -27.40 -1.04 -14.40
N ALA A 141 -28.56 -0.43 -14.63
CA ALA A 141 -29.04 0.71 -13.84
C ALA A 141 -29.19 0.36 -12.35
N ARG A 142 -29.68 -0.84 -12.01
CA ARG A 142 -29.72 -1.32 -10.62
C ARG A 142 -28.33 -1.53 -10.03
N LYS A 143 -27.38 -2.10 -10.79
CA LYS A 143 -25.97 -2.23 -10.36
C LYS A 143 -25.32 -0.87 -10.07
N LEU A 144 -25.64 0.13 -10.88
CA LEU A 144 -25.20 1.51 -10.70
C LEU A 144 -26.00 2.28 -9.64
N LYS A 145 -26.96 1.62 -8.95
CA LYS A 145 -27.84 2.23 -7.95
C LYS A 145 -28.62 3.45 -8.47
N LEU A 146 -29.08 3.37 -9.72
CA LEU A 146 -29.93 4.38 -10.38
C LEU A 146 -31.43 4.03 -10.30
N ILE A 147 -31.76 2.75 -10.17
CA ILE A 147 -33.13 2.24 -10.01
C ILE A 147 -33.17 1.41 -8.73
N PRO A 148 -34.17 1.60 -7.83
CA PRO A 148 -35.32 2.52 -7.94
C PRO A 148 -34.95 4.00 -7.72
N THR A 149 -35.92 4.92 -7.84
CA THR A 149 -35.76 6.37 -7.61
C THR A 149 -35.29 6.76 -6.21
N SER A 150 -35.33 5.83 -5.25
CA SER A 150 -34.78 6.00 -3.91
C SER A 150 -33.33 5.51 -3.80
N ALA A 151 -32.72 5.07 -4.89
CA ALA A 151 -31.37 4.53 -4.90
C ALA A 151 -30.33 5.66 -4.83
N GLU A 152 -29.19 5.37 -4.22
CA GLU A 152 -28.14 6.34 -3.86
C GLU A 152 -27.73 7.28 -5.02
N ASN A 153 -27.60 6.77 -6.23
CA ASN A 153 -27.13 7.53 -7.39
C ASN A 153 -28.26 8.07 -8.27
N SER A 154 -29.52 7.79 -7.90
CA SER A 154 -30.69 8.19 -8.71
C SER A 154 -31.02 9.68 -8.62
N GLY A 155 -30.65 10.36 -7.52
CA GLY A 155 -30.92 11.79 -7.35
C GLY A 155 -32.39 12.18 -7.53
N ASP A 156 -33.30 11.31 -7.08
CA ASP A 156 -34.76 11.43 -7.24
C ASP A 156 -35.26 11.44 -8.71
N ILE A 157 -34.42 10.99 -9.64
CA ILE A 157 -34.77 10.87 -11.06
C ILE A 157 -35.16 9.43 -11.37
N ASP A 158 -36.27 9.28 -12.09
CA ASP A 158 -36.73 7.98 -12.58
C ASP A 158 -35.96 7.59 -13.85
N PHE A 159 -35.08 6.61 -13.70
CA PHE A 159 -34.32 5.97 -14.76
C PHE A 159 -35.02 4.73 -15.32
N GLU A 160 -36.19 4.33 -14.80
CA GLU A 160 -36.89 3.15 -15.29
C GLU A 160 -37.61 3.43 -16.61
N ILE A 161 -37.22 2.71 -17.66
CA ILE A 161 -37.90 2.74 -18.96
C ILE A 161 -38.99 1.68 -18.96
N THR A 162 -40.22 2.07 -19.32
CA THR A 162 -41.32 1.13 -19.60
C THR A 162 -41.63 1.13 -21.09
N PHE A 163 -41.49 -0.02 -21.75
CA PHE A 163 -41.80 -0.15 -23.17
C PHE A 163 -43.31 -0.33 -23.35
N ASN A 164 -43.95 0.66 -23.98
CA ASN A 164 -45.35 0.60 -24.37
C ASN A 164 -45.48 0.95 -25.87
N PRO A 165 -45.65 -0.05 -26.75
CA PRO A 165 -45.74 0.17 -28.19
C PRO A 165 -47.02 0.91 -28.60
N ASP A 166 -48.10 0.81 -27.82
CA ASP A 166 -49.39 1.44 -28.13
C ASP A 166 -49.41 2.94 -27.78
N ALA A 167 -48.45 3.41 -26.98
CA ALA A 167 -48.32 4.82 -26.60
C ALA A 167 -47.76 5.70 -27.73
N GLY A 168 -47.36 5.11 -28.85
CA GLY A 168 -46.81 5.80 -30.02
C GLY A 168 -45.42 6.43 -29.80
N PRO A 169 -44.87 7.13 -30.81
CA PRO A 169 -43.47 7.60 -30.81
C PRO A 169 -43.11 8.59 -29.69
N ASN A 170 -44.11 9.23 -29.08
CA ASN A 170 -43.91 10.25 -28.06
C ASN A 170 -43.31 9.70 -26.75
N CYS A 171 -43.43 8.40 -26.46
CA CYS A 171 -42.81 7.80 -25.28
C CYS A 171 -41.27 7.80 -25.35
N LEU A 172 -40.71 7.57 -26.54
CA LEU A 172 -39.25 7.52 -26.75
C LEU A 172 -38.57 8.88 -26.56
N PHE A 173 -39.24 9.96 -26.99
CA PHE A 173 -38.73 11.32 -26.79
C PHE A 173 -38.67 11.70 -25.30
N LYS A 174 -39.65 11.25 -24.51
CA LYS A 174 -39.66 11.45 -23.06
C LYS A 174 -38.45 10.78 -22.41
N TYR A 175 -38.22 9.49 -22.69
CA TYR A 175 -37.06 8.77 -22.13
C TYR A 175 -35.74 9.40 -22.58
N ARG A 176 -35.62 9.79 -23.86
CA ARG A 176 -34.39 10.44 -24.35
C ARG A 176 -34.08 11.72 -23.58
N THR A 177 -35.07 12.53 -23.24
CA THR A 177 -34.84 13.79 -22.52
C THR A 177 -34.69 13.56 -21.01
N GLN A 178 -35.59 12.75 -20.42
CA GLN A 178 -35.65 12.47 -18.99
C GLN A 178 -34.45 11.66 -18.48
N ILE A 179 -33.91 10.75 -19.27
CA ILE A 179 -32.86 9.83 -18.83
C ILE A 179 -31.49 10.30 -19.31
N ARG A 180 -31.35 10.66 -20.60
CA ARG A 180 -30.03 10.94 -21.19
C ARG A 180 -29.38 12.18 -20.59
N ALA A 181 -30.14 13.26 -20.39
CA ALA A 181 -29.57 14.51 -19.87
C ALA A 181 -29.06 14.34 -18.42
N PRO A 182 -29.81 13.71 -17.49
CA PRO A 182 -29.30 13.38 -16.17
C PRO A 182 -28.11 12.42 -16.17
N LEU A 183 -28.12 11.37 -17.00
CA LEU A 183 -26.97 10.47 -17.12
C LEU A 183 -25.71 11.23 -17.58
N LEU A 184 -25.84 12.12 -18.56
CA LEU A 184 -24.72 12.92 -19.05
C LEU A 184 -24.18 13.86 -17.97
N ASN A 185 -25.06 14.47 -17.17
CA ASN A 185 -24.66 15.29 -16.05
C ASN A 185 -23.94 14.48 -14.96
N LEU A 186 -24.44 13.27 -14.66
CA LEU A 186 -23.79 12.36 -13.72
C LEU A 186 -22.38 11.99 -14.20
N ILE A 187 -22.22 11.66 -15.49
CA ILE A 187 -20.91 11.39 -16.10
C ILE A 187 -19.98 12.57 -15.92
N ASN A 188 -20.40 13.78 -16.33
CA ASN A 188 -19.57 14.99 -16.21
C ASN A 188 -19.16 15.27 -14.75
N LYS A 189 -20.09 15.11 -13.80
CA LYS A 189 -19.82 15.29 -12.37
C LYS A 189 -18.80 14.27 -11.87
N THR A 190 -18.94 13.00 -12.24
CA THR A 190 -17.97 11.97 -11.86
C THR A 190 -16.60 12.20 -12.49
N GLU A 191 -16.53 12.66 -13.74
CA GLU A 191 -15.27 13.03 -14.41
C GLU A 191 -14.59 14.20 -13.71
N GLU A 192 -15.35 15.22 -13.30
CA GLU A 192 -14.82 16.36 -12.53
C GLU A 192 -14.31 15.93 -11.14
N GLU A 193 -15.04 15.06 -10.44
CA GLU A 193 -14.59 14.49 -9.16
C GLU A 193 -13.30 13.68 -9.31
N ILE A 194 -13.19 12.87 -10.37
CA ILE A 194 -11.96 12.13 -10.69
C ILE A 194 -10.80 13.08 -10.99
N ALA A 195 -11.02 14.12 -11.79
CA ALA A 195 -10.00 15.11 -12.11
C ALA A 195 -9.50 15.84 -10.85
N ASN A 196 -10.42 16.24 -9.97
CA ASN A 196 -10.11 16.88 -8.69
C ASN A 196 -9.34 15.95 -7.74
N ALA A 197 -9.75 14.68 -7.63
CA ALA A 197 -9.06 13.68 -6.83
C ALA A 197 -7.64 13.40 -7.37
N THR A 198 -7.49 13.33 -8.70
CA THR A 198 -6.19 13.15 -9.36
C THR A 198 -5.27 14.33 -9.08
N LYS A 199 -5.76 15.57 -9.18
CA LYS A 199 -5.00 16.77 -8.84
C LYS A 199 -4.53 16.73 -7.38
N ARG A 200 -5.43 16.45 -6.43
CA ARG A 200 -5.07 16.33 -5.01
C ARG A 200 -4.04 15.25 -4.75
N LYS A 201 -4.11 14.13 -5.48
CA LYS A 201 -3.13 13.05 -5.38
C LYS A 201 -1.75 13.55 -5.79
N ILE A 202 -1.64 14.24 -6.93
CA ILE A 202 -0.38 14.82 -7.41
C ILE A 202 0.18 15.81 -6.37
N ASP A 203 -0.65 16.73 -5.88
CA ASP A 203 -0.23 17.71 -4.86
C ASP A 203 0.31 17.00 -3.60
N LEU A 204 -0.33 15.92 -3.16
CA LEU A 204 0.12 15.12 -2.02
C LEU A 204 1.43 14.36 -2.31
N GLU A 205 1.58 13.79 -3.50
CA GLU A 205 2.80 13.11 -3.93
C GLU A 205 3.99 14.09 -3.94
N ASP A 206 3.80 15.31 -4.46
CA ASP A 206 4.81 16.37 -4.45
C ASP A 206 5.22 16.76 -3.01
N THR A 207 4.24 16.91 -2.10
CA THR A 207 4.55 17.20 -0.69
C THR A 207 5.28 16.05 0.01
N LEU A 208 4.95 14.82 -0.32
CA LEU A 208 5.61 13.63 0.22
C LEU A 208 7.07 13.56 -0.24
N GLU A 209 7.34 13.84 -1.51
CA GLU A 209 8.70 13.90 -2.04
C GLU A 209 9.53 14.98 -1.35
N GLN A 210 8.96 16.18 -1.16
CA GLN A 210 9.61 17.27 -0.42
C GLN A 210 9.97 16.83 1.01
N VAL A 211 9.02 16.26 1.76
CA VAL A 211 9.27 15.79 3.13
C VAL A 211 10.35 14.70 3.17
N ASN A 212 10.34 13.75 2.23
CA ASN A 212 11.38 12.72 2.14
C ASN A 212 12.76 13.33 1.89
N THR A 213 12.88 14.32 1.00
CA THR A 213 14.18 14.98 0.79
C THR A 213 14.67 15.69 2.05
N MET A 214 13.80 16.41 2.75
CA MET A 214 14.13 17.03 4.04
C MET A 214 14.53 16.01 5.10
N GLU A 215 13.85 14.86 5.18
CA GLU A 215 14.19 13.78 6.10
C GLU A 215 15.60 13.24 5.81
N THR A 216 15.95 13.01 4.54
CA THR A 216 17.29 12.54 4.17
C THR A 216 18.38 13.55 4.52
N GLU A 217 18.12 14.86 4.36
CA GLU A 217 19.02 15.93 4.76
C GLU A 217 19.19 15.96 6.29
N GLN A 218 18.10 15.91 7.06
CA GLN A 218 18.13 15.88 8.52
C GLN A 218 18.84 14.63 9.06
N ASN A 219 18.65 13.47 8.43
CA ASN A 219 19.38 12.26 8.78
C ASN A 219 20.90 12.40 8.54
N SER A 220 21.29 13.08 7.46
CA SER A 220 22.71 13.40 7.20
C SER A 220 23.29 14.34 8.27
N ILE A 221 22.56 15.41 8.62
CA ILE A 221 22.96 16.35 9.69
C ILE A 221 23.08 15.62 11.04
N MET A 222 22.09 14.79 11.39
CA MET A 222 22.12 14.02 12.63
C MET A 222 23.31 13.06 12.68
N LYS A 223 23.67 12.44 11.55
CA LYS A 223 24.86 11.60 11.46
C LYS A 223 26.14 12.40 11.73
N MET A 224 26.30 13.58 11.11
CA MET A 224 27.45 14.45 11.36
C MET A 224 27.53 14.89 12.84
N LEU A 225 26.42 15.30 13.44
CA LEU A 225 26.38 15.70 14.85
C LEU A 225 26.71 14.55 15.80
N LYS A 226 26.27 13.32 15.49
CA LYS A 226 26.66 12.12 16.26
C LYS A 226 28.16 11.87 16.17
N GLU A 227 28.75 11.99 14.97
CA GLU A 227 30.19 11.85 14.77
C GLU A 227 30.99 12.94 15.51
N GLU A 228 30.50 14.18 15.54
CA GLU A 228 31.12 15.28 16.30
C GLU A 228 31.02 15.06 17.82
N THR A 229 29.86 14.63 18.31
CA THR A 229 29.64 14.31 19.73
C THR A 229 30.59 13.20 20.17
N GLN A 230 30.75 12.14 19.37
CA GLN A 230 31.68 11.06 19.67
C GLN A 230 33.13 11.55 19.76
N LYS A 231 33.57 12.41 18.82
CA LYS A 231 34.93 12.99 18.85
C LYS A 231 35.17 13.83 20.11
N LEU A 232 34.18 14.61 20.53
CA LEU A 232 34.28 15.42 21.75
C LEU A 232 34.30 14.53 23.00
N GLU A 233 33.51 13.47 23.03
CA GLU A 233 33.52 12.51 24.13
C GLU A 233 34.86 11.79 24.25
N ASP A 234 35.43 11.33 23.13
CA ASP A 234 36.77 10.73 23.07
C ASP A 234 37.84 11.71 23.59
N LEU A 235 37.76 13.00 23.19
CA LEU A 235 38.67 14.06 23.65
C LEU A 235 38.53 14.32 25.15
N CYS A 236 37.30 14.39 25.67
CA CYS A 236 37.03 14.54 27.10
C CYS A 236 37.59 13.35 27.90
N GLN A 237 37.41 12.13 27.42
CA GLN A 237 37.97 10.93 28.05
C GLN A 237 39.51 10.96 28.05
N GLN A 238 40.13 11.39 26.95
CA GLN A 238 41.58 11.56 26.88
C GLN A 238 42.07 12.61 27.89
N LYS A 239 41.42 13.79 27.94
CA LYS A 239 41.79 14.86 28.87
C LYS A 239 41.60 14.45 30.32
N ALA A 240 40.56 13.69 30.64
CA ALA A 240 40.36 13.13 31.98
C ALA A 240 41.52 12.20 32.38
N LYS A 241 41.99 11.34 31.47
CA LYS A 241 43.16 10.48 31.72
C LYS A 241 44.44 11.29 31.94
N GLU A 242 44.69 12.29 31.10
CA GLU A 242 45.85 13.19 31.23
C GLU A 242 45.85 13.90 32.59
N VAL A 243 44.70 14.40 33.05
CA VAL A 243 44.56 15.06 34.36
C VAL A 243 44.84 14.09 35.50
N VAL A 244 44.30 12.87 35.46
CA VAL A 244 44.56 11.85 36.49
C VAL A 244 46.05 11.47 36.55
N GLU A 245 46.69 11.28 35.40
CA GLU A 245 48.12 10.99 35.32
C GLU A 245 48.97 12.14 35.90
N GLU A 246 48.62 13.39 35.60
CA GLU A 246 49.34 14.56 36.09
C GLU A 246 49.10 14.80 37.59
N GLU A 247 47.89 14.52 38.09
CA GLU A 247 47.57 14.53 39.52
C GLU A 247 48.37 13.47 40.27
N GLU A 248 48.50 12.25 39.73
CA GLU A 248 49.34 11.22 40.30
C GLU A 248 50.83 11.62 40.36
N LYS A 249 51.36 12.23 39.30
CA LYS A 249 52.74 12.75 39.29
C LYS A 249 52.91 13.84 40.33
N SER A 250 52.00 14.82 40.36
CA SER A 250 52.01 15.93 41.31
C SER A 250 51.94 15.43 42.75
N LYS A 251 51.10 14.41 43.01
CA LYS A 251 51.01 13.76 44.32
C LYS A 251 52.33 13.09 44.72
N LYS A 252 52.98 12.36 43.82
CA LYS A 252 54.29 11.73 44.08
C LYS A 252 55.36 12.79 44.37
N GLU A 253 55.36 13.89 43.63
CA GLU A 253 56.27 15.01 43.87
C GLU A 253 56.01 15.67 45.23
N LEU A 254 54.75 15.91 45.58
CA LEU A 254 54.34 16.45 46.88
C LEU A 254 54.80 15.54 48.03
N GLU A 255 54.61 14.23 47.90
CA GLU A 255 55.07 13.25 48.91
C GLU A 255 56.60 13.25 49.08
N LEU A 256 57.36 13.42 47.99
CA LEU A 256 58.82 13.57 48.03
C LEU A 256 59.24 14.88 48.70
N LEU A 257 58.59 15.99 48.36
CA LEU A 257 58.83 17.30 48.96
C LEU A 257 58.52 17.30 50.46
N GLU A 258 57.42 16.67 50.89
CA GLU A 258 57.08 16.58 52.32
C GLU A 258 58.09 15.72 53.09
N LYS A 259 58.58 14.61 52.49
CA LYS A 259 59.69 13.83 53.07
C LYS A 259 60.96 14.66 53.20
N HIS A 260 61.33 15.41 52.17
CA HIS A 260 62.50 16.27 52.19
C HIS A 260 62.38 17.38 53.25
N LYS A 261 61.22 18.04 53.33
CA LYS A 261 60.89 19.02 54.37
C LYS A 261 61.00 18.42 55.77
N SER A 262 60.49 17.20 56.00
CA SER A 262 60.58 16.51 57.29
C SER A 262 62.04 16.21 57.68
N LEU A 263 62.85 15.70 56.74
CA LEU A 263 64.28 15.47 56.97
C LEU A 263 65.01 16.78 57.32
N LEU A 264 64.73 17.85 56.60
CA LEU A 264 65.37 19.15 56.81
C LEU A 264 64.93 19.77 58.15
N TYR A 265 63.64 19.70 58.49
CA TYR A 265 63.11 20.15 59.76
C TYR A 265 63.74 19.40 60.95
N ASN A 266 63.85 18.07 60.86
CA ASN A 266 64.49 17.26 61.89
C ASN A 266 65.98 17.58 62.00
N GLY A 267 66.71 17.67 60.88
CA GLY A 267 68.14 18.01 60.87
C GLY A 267 68.44 19.41 61.42
N VAL A 268 67.61 20.41 61.10
CA VAL A 268 67.73 21.76 61.68
C VAL A 268 67.47 21.73 63.18
N ASN A 269 66.44 21.03 63.65
CA ASN A 269 66.16 20.92 65.09
C ASN A 269 67.25 20.15 65.84
N GLU A 270 67.80 19.09 65.26
CA GLU A 270 68.95 18.37 65.81
C GLU A 270 70.18 19.29 65.90
N GLY A 271 70.52 20.01 64.83
CA GLY A 271 71.62 20.97 64.83
C GLY A 271 71.43 22.12 65.82
N ILE A 272 70.21 22.65 65.96
CA ILE A 272 69.87 23.64 66.99
C ILE A 272 70.07 23.03 68.39
N SER A 273 69.58 21.82 68.64
CA SER A 273 69.72 21.13 69.91
C SER A 273 71.19 20.91 70.28
N GLU A 274 72.01 20.45 69.32
CA GLU A 274 73.44 20.22 69.49
C GLU A 274 74.19 21.53 69.76
N ALA A 275 73.98 22.57 68.94
CA ALA A 275 74.59 23.89 69.16
C ALA A 275 74.18 24.50 70.51
N THR A 276 72.94 24.30 70.95
CA THR A 276 72.47 24.78 72.27
C THR A 276 73.17 24.04 73.41
N LYS A 277 73.42 22.73 73.24
CA LYS A 277 74.17 21.92 74.20
C LYS A 277 75.64 22.33 74.26
N GLU A 278 76.30 22.51 73.11
CA GLU A 278 77.69 22.98 73.05
C GLU A 278 77.87 24.38 73.65
N LEU A 279 76.93 25.29 73.39
CA LEU A 279 76.89 26.62 74.01
C LEU A 279 76.81 26.50 75.54
N HIS A 280 75.94 25.62 76.04
CA HIS A 280 75.80 25.38 77.47
C HIS A 280 77.08 24.81 78.09
N GLU A 281 77.71 23.81 77.46
CA GLU A 281 78.98 23.24 77.91
C GLU A 281 80.11 24.27 77.93
N THR A 282 80.20 25.10 76.88
CA THR A 282 81.19 26.18 76.80
C THR A 282 80.97 27.23 77.90
N ARG A 283 79.71 27.58 78.18
CA ARG A 283 79.36 28.50 79.27
C ARG A 283 79.75 27.95 80.63
N CYS A 284 79.54 26.67 80.88
CA CYS A 284 79.98 25.99 82.11
C CYS A 284 81.50 26.04 82.25
N ARG A 285 82.26 25.73 81.18
CA ARG A 285 83.74 25.81 81.20
C ARG A 285 84.23 27.24 81.48
N TYR A 286 83.64 28.24 80.83
CA TYR A 286 83.96 29.64 81.07
C TYR A 286 83.71 30.03 82.54
N GLN A 287 82.61 29.59 83.13
CA GLN A 287 82.27 29.87 84.52
C GLN A 287 83.29 29.26 85.50
N VAL A 288 83.76 28.03 85.24
CA VAL A 288 84.83 27.39 86.03
C VAL A 288 86.12 28.20 85.96
N VAL A 289 86.57 28.58 84.75
CA VAL A 289 87.80 29.37 84.55
C VAL A 289 87.72 30.72 85.25
N MET A 290 86.56 31.39 85.17
CA MET A 290 86.33 32.66 85.87
C MET A 290 86.46 32.51 87.39
N GLN A 291 85.88 31.46 87.98
CA GLN A 291 86.01 31.20 89.41
C GLN A 291 87.46 30.92 89.82
N THR A 292 88.15 30.02 89.12
CA THR A 292 89.54 29.65 89.46
C THR A 292 90.49 30.84 89.32
N THR A 293 90.33 31.67 88.29
CA THR A 293 91.17 32.86 88.07
C THR A 293 90.95 33.91 89.17
N SER A 294 89.71 34.08 89.64
CA SER A 294 89.42 34.99 90.76
C SER A 294 90.05 34.51 92.07
N GLU A 295 90.05 33.18 92.29
CA GLU A 295 90.61 32.52 93.47
C GLU A 295 92.14 32.67 93.51
N GLU A 296 92.81 32.49 92.36
CA GLU A 296 94.25 32.71 92.21
C GLU A 296 94.63 34.18 92.41
N LYS A 297 93.88 35.11 91.82
CA LYS A 297 94.10 36.55 92.01
C LYS A 297 94.02 36.92 93.49
N ARG A 298 93.01 36.43 94.20
CA ARG A 298 92.84 36.65 95.65
C ARG A 298 94.01 36.08 96.48
N LYS A 299 94.56 34.92 96.10
CA LYS A 299 95.77 34.35 96.73
C LYS A 299 97.00 35.21 96.48
N MET A 300 97.18 35.70 95.26
CA MET A 300 98.32 36.55 94.91
C MET A 300 98.28 37.88 95.68
N ASP A 301 97.11 38.52 95.75
CA ASP A 301 96.92 39.75 96.54
C ASP A 301 97.30 39.55 98.01
N LYS A 302 96.87 38.44 98.63
CA LYS A 302 97.26 38.09 100.02
C LYS A 302 98.77 37.93 100.21
N ASN A 303 99.46 37.28 99.28
CA ASN A 303 100.90 37.06 99.37
C ASN A 303 101.68 38.38 99.26
N VAL A 304 101.26 39.27 98.36
CA VAL A 304 101.87 40.60 98.19
C VAL A 304 101.69 41.44 99.45
N GLN A 305 100.50 41.40 100.05
CA GLN A 305 100.21 42.14 101.27
C GLN A 305 101.09 41.67 102.45
N TYR A 306 101.27 40.35 102.61
CA TYR A 306 102.15 39.78 103.63
C TYR A 306 103.63 40.20 103.44
N LEU A 307 104.12 40.21 102.19
CA LEU A 307 105.48 40.67 101.89
C LEU A 307 105.69 42.15 102.22
N LEU A 308 104.69 43.00 101.95
CA LEU A 308 104.74 44.42 102.27
C LEU A 308 104.80 44.67 103.79
N GLU A 309 104.03 43.93 104.59
CA GLU A 309 104.10 44.00 106.07
C GLU A 309 105.48 43.58 106.61
N LEU A 310 106.08 42.54 106.02
CA LEU A 310 107.42 42.07 106.41
C LEU A 310 108.51 43.11 106.10
N ILE A 311 108.42 43.77 104.94
CA ILE A 311 109.35 44.85 104.57
C ILE A 311 109.16 46.06 105.49
N PHE A 312 107.91 46.41 105.81
CA PHE A 312 107.59 47.54 106.68
C PHE A 312 108.19 47.36 108.08
N THR A 313 108.01 46.18 108.69
CA THR A 313 108.58 45.85 110.01
C THR A 313 110.11 45.84 110.04
N HIS A 314 110.75 45.41 108.94
CA HIS A 314 112.22 45.51 108.81
C HIS A 314 112.70 46.96 108.71
N LEU A 315 112.01 47.80 107.92
CA LEU A 315 112.36 49.23 107.79
C LEU A 315 112.28 49.95 109.14
N GLU A 316 111.23 49.67 109.90
CA GLU A 316 111.01 50.24 111.24
C GLU A 316 112.14 49.87 112.23
N THR A 317 112.67 48.64 112.13
CA THR A 317 113.81 48.19 112.95
C THR A 317 115.13 48.86 112.54
N VAL A 318 115.35 49.06 111.25
CA VAL A 318 116.55 49.75 110.73
C VAL A 318 116.55 51.23 111.10
N GLU A 319 115.40 51.89 110.97
CA GLU A 319 115.23 53.30 111.35
C GLU A 319 115.54 53.52 112.83
N LYS A 320 115.02 52.65 113.71
CA LYS A 320 115.31 52.69 115.14
C LYS A 320 116.80 52.54 115.44
N TYR A 321 117.48 51.59 114.79
CA TYR A 321 118.92 51.36 114.95
C TYR A 321 119.76 52.57 114.54
N LEU A 322 119.46 53.20 113.40
CA LEU A 322 120.16 54.39 112.93
C LEU A 322 119.97 55.59 113.86
N THR A 323 118.77 55.73 114.42
CA THR A 323 118.46 56.81 115.38
C THR A 323 119.27 56.68 116.67
N GLU A 324 119.39 55.45 117.19
CA GLU A 324 120.19 55.15 118.39
C GLU A 324 121.69 55.38 118.18
N GLN A 325 122.23 55.08 116.99
CA GLN A 325 123.64 55.33 116.66
C GLN A 325 123.97 56.83 116.57
N ASN A 326 123.09 57.63 115.96
CA ASN A 326 123.29 59.08 115.88
C ASN A 326 123.35 59.73 117.28
N ILE A 327 122.45 59.32 118.19
CA ILE A 327 122.45 59.81 119.59
C ILE A 327 123.78 59.48 120.31
N LYS A 328 124.38 58.33 119.99
CA LYS A 328 125.64 57.89 120.60
C LYS A 328 126.83 58.73 120.14
N ILE A 329 126.90 58.99 118.83
CA ILE A 329 127.97 59.79 118.22
C ILE A 329 127.97 61.24 118.74
N ASP A 330 126.79 61.87 118.84
CA ASP A 330 126.67 63.24 119.34
C ASP A 330 127.13 63.39 120.81
N ARG A 331 126.96 62.33 121.61
CA ARG A 331 127.41 62.27 123.01
C ARG A 331 128.93 62.22 123.12
N GLU A 332 129.57 61.34 122.35
CA GLU A 332 131.02 61.15 122.35
C GLU A 332 131.75 62.40 121.81
N PHE A 333 131.16 63.10 120.84
CA PHE A 333 131.71 64.34 120.28
C PHE A 333 131.70 65.52 121.28
N SER A 334 130.65 65.59 122.11
CA SER A 334 130.51 66.64 123.13
C SER A 334 131.49 66.46 124.31
N GLU A 335 131.82 65.22 124.65
CA GLU A 335 132.77 64.89 125.72
C GLU A 335 134.21 65.28 125.37
N PHE A 336 134.62 65.09 124.10
CA PHE A 336 135.97 65.35 123.61
C PHE A 336 136.37 66.84 123.61
N ILE A 337 135.42 67.75 123.37
CA ILE A 337 135.70 69.20 123.33
C ILE A 337 135.91 69.80 124.74
N SER A 338 135.54 69.08 125.80
CA SER A 338 135.50 69.62 127.18
C SER A 338 136.80 69.49 127.99
N GLN A 339 137.87 68.89 127.46
CA GLN A 339 139.16 68.70 128.17
C GLN A 339 140.29 69.60 127.61
N ASP A 340 140.86 70.46 128.47
CA ASP A 340 141.92 71.45 128.14
C ASP A 340 143.31 70.77 127.94
N PRO A 341 143.91 70.79 126.72
CA PRO A 341 145.13 70.03 126.41
C PRO A 341 146.45 70.58 126.99
N LEU A 342 146.46 71.77 127.61
CA LEU A 342 147.70 72.49 127.98
C LEU A 342 148.06 72.42 129.48
N MET A 343 147.28 71.70 130.29
CA MET A 343 147.44 71.62 131.74
C MET A 343 148.77 70.95 132.17
N ASN A 344 149.19 69.88 131.49
CA ASN A 344 150.39 69.12 131.86
C ASN A 344 151.72 69.86 131.56
N LEU A 345 151.75 70.79 130.59
CA LEU A 345 152.97 71.53 130.24
C LEU A 345 153.25 72.70 131.21
N LYS A 346 152.21 73.28 131.82
CA LYS A 346 152.35 74.33 132.85
C LYS A 346 152.93 73.78 134.16
N GLU A 347 152.61 72.54 134.52
CA GLU A 347 153.06 71.90 135.76
C GLU A 347 154.55 71.52 135.73
N ILE A 348 155.07 71.12 134.56
CA ILE A 348 156.49 70.79 134.37
C ILE A 348 157.37 72.04 134.45
N LEU A 349 156.89 73.19 133.95
CA LEU A 349 157.64 74.45 133.96
C LEU A 349 157.77 75.06 135.37
N ASP A 350 156.79 74.81 136.25
CA ASP A 350 156.80 75.29 137.63
C ASP A 350 157.73 74.45 138.54
N ASN A 351 157.84 73.15 138.25
CA ASN A 351 158.73 72.24 138.99
C ASN A 351 160.23 72.48 138.72
N TYR A 352 160.61 72.94 137.52
CA TYR A 352 162.02 73.29 137.24
C TYR A 352 162.44 74.63 137.87
N LYS A 353 161.52 75.60 137.99
CA LYS A 353 161.80 76.87 138.69
C LYS A 353 161.98 76.67 140.20
N LYS A 354 161.20 75.78 140.82
CA LYS A 354 161.28 75.51 142.27
C LYS A 354 162.51 74.72 142.70
N LYS A 355 163.18 73.98 141.80
CA LYS A 355 164.28 73.09 142.19
C LYS A 355 165.69 73.68 142.09
N MET A 356 165.88 74.87 141.51
CA MET A 356 167.22 75.51 141.44
C MET A 356 167.35 76.78 142.30
N SER A 357 166.25 77.31 142.83
CA SER A 357 166.28 78.40 143.81
C SER A 357 166.48 77.93 145.26
N THR A 358 166.80 76.66 145.50
CA THR A 358 166.92 76.08 146.86
C THR A 358 168.20 75.24 147.03
N LEU A 359 169.40 75.83 147.10
CA LEU A 359 170.52 75.37 147.97
C LEU A 359 171.88 75.98 147.54
N TYR A 360 171.97 77.31 147.53
CA TYR A 360 173.13 78.01 148.09
C TYR A 360 172.56 79.02 149.08
N THR A 361 172.74 78.77 150.40
CA THR A 361 172.91 79.72 151.53
C THR A 361 172.50 79.12 152.90
N SER A 362 173.47 78.66 153.69
CA SER A 362 173.84 79.20 155.03
C SER A 362 174.82 78.27 155.78
N ASP A 363 175.86 78.89 156.35
CA ASP A 363 177.18 78.38 156.75
C ASP A 363 177.30 77.72 158.15
N THR A 364 178.09 76.64 158.26
CA THR A 364 179.14 76.37 159.28
C THR A 364 179.99 75.16 158.87
#